data_AF-A0AAD4N234-F1
#
_entry.id   AF-A0AAD4N234-F1
#
_cell.length_a   1.000
_cell.length_b   1.000
_cell.length_c   1.000
_cell.angle_alpha   90.00
_cell.angle_beta   90.00
_cell.angle_gamma   90.00
#
_symmetry.space_group_name_H-M   'P 1'
#
loop_
_entity.id
_entity.type
_entity.pdbx_description
1 polymer ?
#
loop_
_entity_poly.entity_id
_entity_poly.type
_entity_poly.pdbx_seq_one_letter_code
_entity_poly.pdbx_strand_id
1 'polypeptide(L)'
;MNVPTFPTKRKRLELSIAMKKAVCTYKKNHPQASQEAIAAVIQKQFSLDCAPGRATIGDILREEEKWLNVDNERSFRLKSVKHPELDKALLLWNNDKVAHNAPTSDELLIEQAKSFGEKLGIKDMKYSHGWLDKWKNRNGIKVHKSKNNGATTNRKRNVQQKR
;
A
#
# COMPACT_ATOMS: atom_id res chain seq x y z
N MET A 1 -44.89 23.54 11.23
CA MET A 1 -44.44 22.78 10.04
C MET A 1 -42.99 22.40 10.27
N ASN A 2 -42.69 21.10 10.42
CA ASN A 2 -41.32 20.65 10.67
C ASN A 2 -40.66 20.37 9.32
N VAL A 3 -39.76 21.27 8.87
CA VAL A 3 -39.03 21.08 7.62
C VAL A 3 -37.94 20.02 7.84
N PRO A 4 -37.86 18.95 7.03
CA PRO A 4 -36.80 17.97 7.15
C PRO A 4 -35.45 18.64 6.85
N THR A 5 -34.59 18.72 7.85
CA THR A 5 -33.24 19.24 7.67
C THR A 5 -32.38 18.19 6.97
N PHE A 6 -32.02 18.45 5.71
CA PHE A 6 -31.07 17.60 4.99
C PHE A 6 -29.68 17.73 5.61
N PRO A 7 -28.95 16.63 5.86
CA PRO A 7 -27.60 16.69 6.40
C PRO A 7 -26.69 17.49 5.45
N THR A 8 -26.29 18.67 5.90
CA THR A 8 -25.56 19.70 5.11
C THR A 8 -24.09 19.38 4.87
N LYS A 9 -23.54 18.33 5.52
CA LYS A 9 -22.13 17.92 5.35
C LYS A 9 -22.04 16.45 4.95
N ARG A 10 -21.49 16.21 3.76
CA ARG A 10 -21.16 14.85 3.30
C ARG A 10 -20.14 14.21 4.24
N LYS A 11 -20.40 12.99 4.69
CA LYS A 11 -19.43 12.20 5.47
C LYS A 11 -18.21 11.91 4.57
N ARG A 12 -17.01 11.99 5.16
CA ARG A 12 -15.77 11.65 4.45
C ARG A 12 -15.79 10.16 4.12
N LEU A 13 -15.70 9.84 2.83
CA LEU A 13 -15.61 8.48 2.32
C LEU A 13 -14.14 8.13 2.08
N GLU A 14 -13.66 7.07 2.73
CA GLU A 14 -12.31 6.55 2.47
C GLU A 14 -12.36 5.61 1.26
N LEU A 15 -11.68 6.00 0.17
CA LEU A 15 -11.60 5.21 -1.06
C LEU A 15 -10.33 4.37 -1.09
N SER A 16 -10.48 3.06 -1.25
CA SER A 16 -9.35 2.16 -1.46
C SER A 16 -8.70 2.43 -2.82
N ILE A 17 -7.46 1.99 -3.01
CA ILE A 17 -6.77 2.08 -4.30
C ILE A 17 -7.54 1.30 -5.37
N ALA A 18 -8.15 0.16 -5.01
CA ALA A 18 -9.06 -0.58 -5.90
C ALA A 18 -10.21 0.30 -6.42
N MET A 19 -10.85 1.07 -5.53
CA MET A 19 -11.93 1.99 -5.93
C MET A 19 -11.41 3.11 -6.84
N LYS A 20 -10.24 3.69 -6.52
CA LYS A 20 -9.61 4.74 -7.34
C LYS A 20 -9.22 4.23 -8.73
N LYS A 21 -8.70 3.00 -8.81
CA LYS A 21 -8.44 2.32 -10.09
C LYS A 21 -9.72 2.10 -10.87
N ALA A 22 -10.78 1.62 -10.24
CA ALA A 22 -12.07 1.41 -10.90
C ALA A 22 -12.62 2.71 -11.50
N VAL A 23 -12.47 3.85 -10.82
CA VAL A 23 -12.81 5.18 -11.38
C VAL A 23 -12.06 5.44 -12.68
N CYS A 24 -10.73 5.24 -12.68
CA CYS A 24 -9.89 5.48 -13.86
C CYS A 24 -10.21 4.53 -15.00
N THR A 25 -10.33 3.23 -14.72
CA THR A 25 -10.70 2.20 -15.70
C THR A 25 -12.07 2.48 -16.32
N TYR A 26 -13.05 2.88 -15.51
CA TYR A 26 -14.38 3.20 -16.01
C TYR A 26 -14.36 4.43 -16.92
N LYS A 27 -13.64 5.50 -16.55
CA LYS A 27 -13.51 6.68 -17.40
C LYS A 27 -12.80 6.37 -18.73
N LYS A 28 -11.81 5.49 -18.71
CA LYS A 28 -11.10 5.03 -19.93
C LYS A 28 -12.03 4.28 -20.89
N ASN A 29 -12.93 3.45 -20.36
CA ASN A 29 -13.91 2.71 -21.16
C ASN A 29 -15.14 3.55 -21.57
N HIS A 30 -15.42 4.63 -20.83
CA HIS A 30 -16.55 5.52 -21.08
C HIS A 30 -16.09 7.00 -21.06
N PRO A 31 -15.40 7.48 -22.11
CA PRO A 31 -14.81 8.81 -22.11
C PRO A 31 -15.84 9.94 -21.97
N GLN A 32 -17.09 9.71 -22.40
CA GLN A 32 -18.19 10.67 -22.26
C GLN A 32 -18.92 10.62 -20.92
N ALA A 33 -18.60 9.66 -20.04
CA ALA A 33 -19.25 9.57 -18.74
C ALA A 33 -18.94 10.81 -17.88
N SER A 34 -19.99 11.39 -17.31
CA SER A 34 -19.87 12.49 -16.35
C SER A 34 -19.30 11.98 -15.01
N GLN A 35 -18.74 12.88 -14.22
CA GLN A 35 -18.18 12.54 -12.91
C GLN A 35 -19.26 12.01 -11.96
N GLU A 36 -20.49 12.52 -12.09
CA GLU A 36 -21.68 12.06 -11.35
C GLU A 36 -22.06 10.63 -11.72
N ALA A 37 -22.06 10.31 -13.02
CA ALA A 37 -22.35 8.95 -13.50
C ALA A 37 -21.30 7.96 -12.98
N ILE A 38 -20.02 8.33 -13.03
CA ILE A 38 -18.92 7.50 -12.50
C ILE A 38 -19.09 7.29 -11.00
N ALA A 39 -19.40 8.33 -10.23
CA ALA A 39 -19.63 8.23 -8.80
C ALA A 39 -20.76 7.23 -8.47
N ALA A 40 -21.86 7.29 -9.21
CA ALA A 40 -23.00 6.38 -9.03
C ALA A 40 -22.63 4.92 -9.36
N VAL A 41 -21.84 4.69 -10.40
CA VAL A 41 -21.36 3.34 -10.77
C VAL A 41 -20.47 2.78 -9.67
N ILE A 42 -19.49 3.56 -9.19
CA ILE A 42 -18.58 3.13 -8.12
C ILE A 42 -19.33 2.86 -6.81
N GLN A 43 -20.33 3.69 -6.49
CA GLN A 43 -21.20 3.45 -5.33
C GLN A 43 -21.87 2.08 -5.41
N LYS A 44 -22.47 1.75 -6.57
CA LYS A 44 -23.15 0.47 -6.78
C LYS A 44 -22.18 -0.70 -6.79
N GLN A 45 -21.06 -0.56 -7.50
CA GLN A 45 -20.05 -1.61 -7.67
C GLN A 45 -19.41 -2.04 -6.34
N PHE A 46 -19.22 -1.09 -5.41
CA PHE A 46 -18.59 -1.35 -4.11
C PHE A 46 -19.58 -1.29 -2.93
N SER A 47 -20.89 -1.25 -3.21
CA SER A 47 -21.96 -1.18 -2.21
C SER A 47 -21.72 -0.12 -1.12
N LEU A 48 -21.39 1.11 -1.54
CA LEU A 48 -21.06 2.22 -0.64
C LEU A 48 -22.32 2.93 -0.14
N ASP A 49 -22.33 3.30 1.14
CA ASP A 49 -23.42 4.06 1.77
C ASP A 49 -23.72 5.39 1.06
N CYS A 50 -22.70 6.00 0.46
CA CYS A 50 -22.84 7.23 -0.31
C CYS A 50 -21.91 7.24 -1.51
N ALA A 51 -22.34 7.92 -2.58
CA ALA A 51 -21.52 8.13 -3.75
C ALA A 51 -20.31 9.02 -3.43
N PRO A 52 -19.14 8.75 -4.03
CA PRO A 52 -18.01 9.66 -3.99
C PRO A 52 -18.40 11.05 -4.50
N GLY A 53 -17.79 12.09 -3.93
CA GLY A 53 -18.06 13.45 -4.42
C GLY A 53 -17.52 13.69 -5.82
N ARG A 54 -18.24 14.50 -6.61
CA ARG A 54 -17.79 14.97 -7.94
C ARG A 54 -16.32 15.43 -7.94
N ALA A 55 -15.94 16.31 -7.01
CA ALA A 55 -14.57 16.80 -6.87
C ALA A 55 -13.58 15.66 -6.57
N THR A 56 -13.95 14.71 -5.71
CA THR A 56 -13.13 13.52 -5.41
C THR A 56 -12.89 12.67 -6.66
N ILE A 57 -13.90 12.47 -7.50
CA ILE A 57 -13.74 11.78 -8.79
C ILE A 57 -12.77 12.56 -9.69
N GLY A 58 -12.93 13.88 -9.78
CA GLY A 58 -12.02 14.75 -10.54
C GLY A 58 -10.56 14.65 -10.08
N ASP A 59 -10.32 14.67 -8.76
CA ASP A 59 -8.99 14.53 -8.17
C ASP A 59 -8.37 13.17 -8.49
N ILE A 60 -9.16 12.09 -8.42
CA ILE A 60 -8.70 10.74 -8.76
C ILE A 60 -8.31 10.66 -10.23
N LEU A 61 -9.15 11.18 -11.13
CA LEU A 61 -8.91 11.13 -12.58
C LEU A 61 -7.68 11.95 -13.00
N ARG A 62 -7.40 13.07 -12.31
CA ARG A 62 -6.18 13.86 -12.55
C ARG A 62 -4.90 13.09 -12.21
N GLU A 63 -4.98 12.15 -11.29
CA GLU A 63 -3.86 11.28 -10.91
C GLU A 63 -4.02 9.85 -11.49
N GLU A 64 -4.65 9.69 -12.66
CA GLU A 64 -5.00 8.35 -13.19
C GLU A 64 -3.80 7.42 -13.34
N GLU A 65 -2.69 7.91 -13.89
CA GLU A 65 -1.47 7.12 -14.12
C GLU A 65 -0.92 6.57 -12.80
N LYS A 66 -0.96 7.40 -11.76
CA LYS A 66 -0.55 7.01 -10.40
C LYS A 66 -1.44 5.89 -9.86
N TRP A 67 -2.75 5.93 -10.06
CA TRP A 67 -3.62 4.89 -9.52
C TRP A 67 -3.54 3.59 -10.33
N LEU A 68 -3.43 3.67 -11.66
CA LEU A 68 -3.36 2.49 -12.53
C LEU A 68 -2.10 1.65 -12.29
N ASN A 69 -0.98 2.28 -11.93
CA ASN A 69 0.32 1.62 -11.73
C ASN A 69 0.54 1.02 -10.34
N VAL A 70 -0.47 1.01 -9.45
CA VAL A 70 -0.28 0.56 -8.06
C VAL A 70 -0.73 -0.88 -7.87
N ASP A 71 0.19 -1.78 -7.52
CA ASP A 71 -0.13 -3.21 -7.32
C ASP A 71 -0.96 -3.49 -6.06
N ASN A 72 -0.75 -2.73 -4.97
CA ASN A 72 -1.46 -2.97 -3.72
C ASN A 72 -2.81 -2.25 -3.64
N GLU A 73 -3.82 -2.85 -4.25
CA GLU A 73 -5.16 -2.27 -4.39
C GLU A 73 -5.98 -2.27 -3.08
N ARG A 74 -5.61 -3.12 -2.12
CA ARG A 74 -6.31 -3.22 -0.81
C ARG A 74 -6.02 -2.04 0.11
N SER A 75 -4.95 -1.30 -0.14
CA SER A 75 -4.58 -0.15 0.67
C SER A 75 -5.44 1.07 0.33
N PHE A 76 -5.71 1.91 1.32
CA PHE A 76 -6.37 3.21 1.13
C PHE A 76 -5.39 4.34 0.82
N ARG A 77 -4.10 4.11 1.14
CA ARG A 77 -3.01 5.08 0.99
C ARG A 77 -1.83 4.45 0.26
N LEU A 78 -1.16 5.27 -0.54
CA LEU A 78 0.16 4.92 -1.04
C LEU A 78 1.16 5.11 0.10
N LYS A 79 1.89 4.04 0.41
CA LYS A 79 3.01 4.14 1.35
C LYS A 79 4.23 4.54 0.54
N SER A 80 4.71 5.75 0.75
CA SER A 80 6.02 6.17 0.23
C SER A 80 7.11 5.29 0.85
N VAL A 81 7.89 4.63 0.02
CA VAL A 81 9.10 3.94 0.47
C VAL A 81 10.18 4.99 0.67
N LYS A 82 10.89 4.93 1.80
CA LYS A 82 11.93 5.92 2.14
C LYS A 82 13.06 5.95 1.09
N HIS A 83 13.39 4.79 0.54
CA HIS A 83 14.42 4.61 -0.49
C HIS A 83 13.83 3.79 -1.66
N PRO A 84 13.13 4.43 -2.61
CA PRO A 84 12.45 3.72 -3.71
C PRO A 84 13.44 3.05 -4.67
N GLU A 85 14.62 3.64 -4.88
CA GLU A 85 15.68 3.07 -5.73
C GLU A 85 16.20 1.75 -5.18
N LEU A 86 16.42 1.68 -3.86
CA LEU A 86 16.81 0.45 -3.18
C LEU A 86 15.72 -0.62 -3.29
N ASP A 87 14.45 -0.24 -3.07
CA ASP A 87 13.30 -1.16 -3.16
C ASP A 87 13.21 -1.80 -4.55
N LYS A 88 13.34 -0.97 -5.60
CA LYS A 88 13.32 -1.39 -7.00
C LYS A 88 14.53 -2.25 -7.37
N ALA A 89 15.74 -1.86 -6.97
CA ALA A 89 16.95 -2.62 -7.25
C ALA A 89 16.90 -4.02 -6.62
N LEU A 90 16.44 -4.10 -5.36
CA LEU A 90 16.28 -5.38 -4.68
C LEU A 90 15.20 -6.26 -5.32
N LEU A 91 14.11 -5.66 -5.80
CA LEU A 91 13.04 -6.40 -6.51
C LEU A 91 13.55 -7.00 -7.81
N LEU A 92 14.25 -6.21 -8.63
CA LEU A 92 14.83 -6.68 -9.88
C LEU A 92 15.80 -7.84 -9.64
N TRP A 93 16.67 -7.72 -8.64
CA TRP A 93 17.61 -8.77 -8.29
C TRP A 93 16.91 -10.04 -7.79
N ASN A 94 15.88 -9.90 -6.95
CA ASN A 94 15.10 -11.05 -6.48
C ASN A 94 14.40 -11.75 -7.66
N ASN A 95 13.81 -10.99 -8.58
CA ASN A 95 13.14 -11.56 -9.75
C ASN A 95 14.10 -12.31 -10.66
N ASP A 96 15.31 -11.78 -10.85
CA ASP A 96 16.39 -12.48 -11.56
C ASP A 96 16.75 -13.82 -10.88
N LYS A 97 16.91 -13.83 -9.56
CA LYS A 97 17.19 -15.07 -8.80
C LYS A 97 16.06 -16.10 -8.92
N VAL A 98 14.81 -15.65 -8.79
CA VAL A 98 13.63 -16.52 -8.95
C VAL A 98 13.57 -17.09 -10.38
N ALA A 99 13.85 -16.29 -11.40
CA ALA A 99 13.88 -16.75 -12.79
C ALA A 99 14.95 -17.84 -13.04
N HIS A 100 16.05 -17.79 -12.30
CA HIS A 100 17.12 -18.81 -12.34
C HIS A 100 16.90 -19.97 -11.35
N ASN A 101 15.68 -20.15 -10.80
CA ASN A 101 15.34 -21.18 -9.82
C ASN A 101 16.24 -21.21 -8.57
N ALA A 102 16.85 -20.07 -8.21
CA ALA A 102 17.67 -19.96 -7.01
C ALA A 102 16.79 -19.56 -5.81
N PRO A 103 16.66 -20.42 -4.77
CA PRO A 103 15.92 -20.04 -3.58
C PRO A 103 16.66 -18.89 -2.89
N THR A 104 15.97 -17.77 -2.70
CA THR A 104 16.55 -16.61 -2.02
C THR A 104 16.12 -16.64 -0.56
N SER A 105 17.07 -16.88 0.34
CA SER A 105 16.82 -16.82 1.78
C SER A 105 16.69 -15.38 2.27
N ASP A 106 16.13 -15.20 3.46
CA ASP A 106 15.95 -13.88 4.07
C ASP A 106 17.30 -13.20 4.34
N GLU A 107 18.30 -13.99 4.73
CA GLU A 107 19.67 -13.54 4.96
C GLU A 107 20.30 -13.00 3.68
N LEU A 108 20.12 -13.71 2.55
CA LEU A 108 20.61 -13.26 1.24
C LEU A 108 19.94 -11.97 0.79
N LEU A 109 18.63 -11.81 1.01
CA LEU A 109 17.93 -10.56 0.70
C LEU A 109 18.44 -9.40 1.55
N ILE A 110 18.70 -9.64 2.84
CA ILE A 110 19.24 -8.62 3.75
C ILE A 110 20.66 -8.23 3.35
N GLU A 111 21.52 -9.20 3.02
CA GLU A 111 22.88 -8.95 2.58
C GLU A 111 22.92 -8.16 1.27
N GLN A 112 22.09 -8.56 0.29
CA GLN A 112 21.99 -7.84 -0.97
C GLN A 112 21.46 -6.42 -0.76
N ALA A 113 20.46 -6.25 0.10
CA ALA A 113 19.92 -4.94 0.43
C ALA A 113 20.97 -4.01 1.06
N LYS A 114 21.86 -4.54 1.89
CA LYS A 114 23.00 -3.77 2.44
C LYS A 114 23.95 -3.35 1.34
N SER A 115 24.33 -4.26 0.44
CA SER A 115 25.24 -3.94 -0.69
C SER A 115 24.66 -2.84 -1.59
N PHE A 116 23.36 -2.91 -1.91
CA PHE A 116 22.70 -1.85 -2.65
C PHE A 116 22.58 -0.55 -1.85
N GLY A 117 22.34 -0.65 -0.54
CA GLY A 117 22.35 0.47 0.38
C GLY A 117 23.65 1.26 0.36
N GLU A 118 24.78 0.56 0.46
CA GLU A 118 26.11 1.14 0.43
C GLU A 118 26.39 1.84 -0.91
N LYS A 119 26.06 1.18 -2.03
CA LYS A 119 26.20 1.76 -3.38
C LYS A 119 25.34 3.01 -3.59
N LEU A 120 24.18 3.06 -2.96
CA LEU A 120 23.27 4.22 -2.99
C LEU A 120 23.59 5.27 -1.90
N GLY A 121 24.60 5.04 -1.06
CA GLY A 121 24.99 5.96 0.02
C GLY A 121 24.00 6.04 1.18
N ILE A 122 23.13 5.04 1.36
CA ILE A 122 22.10 4.99 2.41
C ILE A 122 22.74 4.56 3.74
N LYS A 123 22.82 5.48 4.71
CA LYS A 123 23.44 5.24 6.03
C LYS A 123 22.43 5.14 7.18
N ASP A 124 21.20 5.57 6.97
CA ASP A 124 20.18 5.78 7.99
C ASP A 124 19.09 4.69 7.97
N MET A 125 19.45 3.49 7.54
CA MET A 125 18.54 2.38 7.32
C MET A 125 18.92 1.13 8.11
N LYS A 126 17.93 0.51 8.75
CA LYS A 126 18.10 -0.78 9.44
C LYS A 126 17.53 -1.90 8.57
N TYR A 127 18.42 -2.74 8.03
CA TYR A 127 18.09 -3.93 7.25
C TYR A 127 17.64 -5.10 8.15
N SER A 128 16.61 -4.89 8.96
CA SER A 128 16.07 -5.91 9.86
C SER A 128 15.07 -6.83 9.16
N HIS A 129 14.80 -8.01 9.74
CA HIS A 129 13.72 -8.89 9.26
C HIS A 129 12.37 -8.17 9.19
N GLY A 130 12.05 -7.30 10.15
CA GLY A 130 10.80 -6.52 10.10
C GLY A 130 10.75 -5.48 8.96
N TRP A 131 11.90 -5.00 8.47
CA TRP A 131 11.95 -4.22 7.24
C TRP A 131 11.74 -5.12 6.01
N LEU A 132 12.41 -6.28 5.99
CA LEU A 132 12.30 -7.26 4.91
C LEU A 132 10.87 -7.76 4.74
N ASP A 133 10.17 -8.09 5.83
CA ASP A 133 8.75 -8.51 5.81
C ASP A 133 7.87 -7.46 5.14
N LYS A 134 8.09 -6.18 5.48
CA LYS A 134 7.36 -5.08 4.84
C LYS A 134 7.70 -4.97 3.37
N TRP A 135 8.97 -5.17 2.98
CA TRP A 135 9.41 -5.16 1.59
C TRP A 135 8.77 -6.30 0.79
N LYS A 136 8.80 -7.54 1.31
CA LYS A 136 8.14 -8.70 0.71
C LYS A 136 6.63 -8.47 0.55
N ASN A 137 5.97 -7.96 1.58
CA ASN A 137 4.53 -7.65 1.53
C ASN A 137 4.18 -6.54 0.53
N ARG A 138 5.06 -5.55 0.32
CA ARG A 138 4.85 -4.51 -0.72
C ARG A 138 4.97 -5.09 -2.12
N ASN A 139 5.89 -6.03 -2.31
CA ASN A 139 6.23 -6.62 -3.61
C ASN A 139 5.52 -7.95 -3.90
N GLY A 140 4.48 -8.31 -3.13
CA GLY A 140 3.69 -9.52 -3.37
C GLY A 140 4.43 -10.85 -3.13
N ILE A 141 5.59 -10.81 -2.48
CA ILE A 141 6.40 -12.00 -2.21
C ILE A 141 5.76 -12.75 -1.04
N LYS A 142 5.23 -13.94 -1.32
CA LYS A 142 4.54 -14.78 -0.32
C LYS A 142 5.53 -15.25 0.74
N VAL A 143 5.43 -14.67 1.94
CA VAL A 143 6.05 -15.22 3.14
C VAL A 143 5.24 -16.44 3.55
N HIS A 144 5.76 -17.64 3.34
CA HIS A 144 5.18 -18.83 3.96
C HIS A 144 5.41 -18.67 5.45
N LYS A 145 4.35 -18.30 6.17
CA LYS A 145 4.38 -18.23 7.62
C LYS A 145 4.44 -19.67 8.11
N SER A 146 5.64 -20.20 8.29
CA SER A 146 5.83 -21.39 9.12
C SER A 146 5.22 -21.05 10.48
N LYS A 147 4.19 -21.80 10.87
CA LYS A 147 3.56 -21.69 12.18
C LYS A 147 4.58 -22.13 13.23
N ASN A 148 5.52 -21.24 13.59
CA ASN A 148 6.38 -21.48 14.73
C ASN A 148 5.75 -20.78 15.94
N ASN A 149 5.12 -21.58 16.79
CA ASN A 149 4.69 -21.16 18.13
C ASN A 149 5.94 -20.75 18.93
N GLY A 150 6.02 -19.50 19.40
CA GLY A 150 7.23 -19.03 20.09
C GLY A 150 7.10 -17.70 20.79
N ALA A 151 6.48 -17.74 21.98
CA ALA A 151 6.76 -16.92 23.17
C ALA A 151 6.99 -15.40 22.99
N THR A 152 5.95 -14.63 23.30
CA THR A 152 6.05 -13.25 23.78
C THR A 152 6.84 -13.23 25.10
N THR A 153 8.14 -12.93 25.07
CA THR A 153 8.88 -12.63 26.30
C THR A 153 8.57 -11.20 26.72
N ASN A 154 7.66 -11.09 27.69
CA ASN A 154 7.33 -9.87 28.40
C ASN A 154 8.57 -9.36 29.17
N ARG A 155 9.23 -8.32 28.66
CA ARG A 155 10.37 -7.68 29.31
C ARG A 155 9.84 -6.85 30.48
N LYS A 156 9.76 -7.46 31.67
CA LYS A 156 9.55 -6.74 32.94
C LYS A 156 10.64 -5.67 33.06
N ARG A 157 10.22 -4.41 33.10
CA ARG A 157 11.09 -3.27 33.44
C ARG A 157 11.45 -3.39 34.92
N ASN A 158 12.73 -3.53 35.18
CA ASN A 158 13.35 -3.43 36.49
C ASN A 158 13.22 -1.96 36.95
N VAL A 159 12.56 -1.69 38.08
CA VAL A 159 12.58 -0.39 38.74
C VAL A 159 13.52 -0.49 39.94
N GLN A 160 14.54 0.36 39.88
CA GLN A 160 15.70 0.48 40.75
C GLN A 160 15.33 0.78 42.21
N GLN A 161 16.02 0.11 43.14
CA GLN A 161 16.26 0.59 44.51
C GLN A 161 17.18 1.83 44.50
N LYS A 162 16.78 2.88 45.23
CA LYS A 162 17.59 3.92 45.88
C LYS A 162 16.58 4.69 46.74
N ARG A 163 16.75 4.92 48.03
CA ARG A 163 17.95 5.04 48.86
C ARG A 163 17.52 4.95 50.32
#